data_AF-A0A7C9KQV6-F1
#
_entry.id   AF-A0A7C9KQV6-F1
#
_cell.length_a   1.000
_cell.length_b   1.000
_cell.length_c   1.000
_cell.angle_alpha   90.00
_cell.angle_beta   90.00
_cell.angle_gamma   90.00
#
_symmetry.space_group_name_H-M   'P 1'
#
loop_
_entity.id
_entity.type
_entity.pdbx_description
1 polymer ?
#
loop_
_entity_poly.entity_id
_entity_poly.type
_entity_poly.pdbx_seq_one_letter_code
_entity_poly.pdbx_strand_id
1 'polypeptide(L)'
;MIMHTDFNVDFFSDNKYEELTVEISYKNQMLCQINKDKGIEHIEVEFFPDLRILSEQVELKFPLDEFIELLIETKKDLIDS
;
A
#
# COMPACT_ATOMS: atom_id res chain seq x y z
N MET A 1 -13.58 11.40 6.47
CA MET A 1 -12.69 10.22 6.57
C MET A 1 -13.44 9.09 5.91
N ILE A 2 -13.11 8.79 4.65
CA ILE A 2 -13.66 7.60 3.99
C ILE A 2 -12.89 6.44 4.61
N MET A 3 -13.60 5.59 5.35
CA MET A 3 -13.03 4.35 5.84
C MET A 3 -13.08 3.38 4.66
N HIS A 4 -11.93 3.14 4.04
CA HIS A 4 -11.75 2.08 3.06
C HIS A 4 -11.83 0.75 3.81
N THR A 5 -13.05 0.24 4.00
CA THR A 5 -13.40 -0.68 5.10
C THR A 5 -12.61 -1.98 5.15
N ASP A 6 -12.02 -2.38 4.02
CA ASP A 6 -11.24 -3.61 3.90
C ASP A 6 -9.75 -3.35 3.57
N PHE A 7 -9.36 -2.10 3.28
CA PHE A 7 -7.98 -1.72 3.03
C PHE A 7 -7.29 -1.27 4.33
N ASN A 8 -6.03 -1.68 4.51
CA ASN A 8 -5.15 -1.12 5.53
C ASN A 8 -3.91 -0.53 4.88
N VAL A 9 -3.43 0.56 5.46
CA VAL A 9 -2.24 1.30 5.04
C VAL A 9 -1.29 1.37 6.24
N ASP A 10 -0.15 0.70 6.13
CA ASP A 10 0.85 0.60 7.20
C ASP A 10 2.15 1.27 6.77
N PHE A 11 2.63 2.23 7.58
CA PHE A 11 3.88 2.93 7.35
C PHE A 11 5.03 2.24 8.08
N PHE A 12 6.07 1.87 7.35
CA PHE A 12 7.27 1.24 7.87
C PHE A 12 8.49 2.14 7.69
N SER A 13 9.27 2.29 8.76
CA SER A 13 10.62 2.85 8.73
C SER A 13 11.58 1.73 9.13
N ASP A 14 12.35 1.18 8.20
CA ASP A 14 13.36 0.19 8.58
C ASP A 14 14.54 0.92 9.24
N ASN A 15 14.95 0.54 10.45
CA ASN A 15 16.02 1.23 11.21
C ASN A 15 17.39 1.27 10.49
N LYS A 16 17.53 0.59 9.34
CA LYS A 16 18.71 0.59 8.49
C LYS A 16 18.64 1.54 7.30
N TYR A 17 17.44 1.95 6.89
CA TYR A 17 17.21 2.82 5.74
C TYR A 17 16.31 3.96 6.24
N GLU A 18 16.78 5.20 6.20
CA GLU A 18 15.97 6.39 6.53
C GLU A 18 14.75 6.59 5.60
N GLU A 19 14.45 5.59 4.76
CA GLU A 19 13.43 5.62 3.73
C GLU A 19 12.16 4.95 4.24
N LEU A 20 11.11 5.75 4.24
CA LEU A 20 9.79 5.40 4.72
C LEU A 20 9.04 4.71 3.58
N THR A 21 8.53 3.51 3.83
CA THR A 21 7.76 2.70 2.86
C THR A 21 6.35 2.51 3.38
N VAL A 22 5.38 2.48 2.48
CA VAL A 22 3.98 2.24 2.81
C VAL A 22 3.52 0.92 2.23
N GLU A 23 2.93 0.06 3.06
CA GLU A 23 2.30 -1.17 2.61
C GLU A 23 0.79 -0.99 2.54
N ILE A 24 0.19 -1.51 1.47
CA ILE A 24 -1.26 -1.56 1.29
C ILE A 24 -1.69 -3.03 1.31
N SER A 25 -2.62 -3.34 2.21
CA SER A 25 -3.24 -4.66 2.30
C SER A 25 -4.75 -4.57 2.15
N TYR A 26 -5.38 -5.64 1.67
CA TYR A 26 -6.83 -5.78 1.55
C TYR A 26 -7.27 -7.09 2.19
N LYS A 27 -8.20 -7.05 3.15
CA LYS A 27 -8.65 -8.23 3.91
C LYS A 27 -7.47 -9.07 4.44
N ASN A 28 -6.49 -8.38 5.02
CA ASN A 28 -5.27 -8.94 5.59
C ASN A 28 -4.32 -9.62 4.56
N GLN A 29 -4.54 -9.39 3.27
CA GLN A 29 -3.68 -9.84 2.19
C GLN A 29 -2.88 -8.66 1.64
N MET A 30 -1.55 -8.77 1.69
CA MET A 30 -0.63 -7.78 1.14
C MET A 30 -0.84 -7.68 -0.38
N LEU A 31 -1.04 -6.47 -0.88
CA LEU A 31 -1.23 -6.20 -2.32
C LEU A 31 0.02 -5.61 -2.94
N CYS A 32 0.46 -4.48 -2.39
CA CYS A 32 1.55 -3.70 -2.91
C CYS A 32 2.20 -2.84 -1.82
N GLN A 33 3.37 -2.31 -2.16
CA GLN A 33 4.05 -1.27 -1.39
C GLN A 33 4.26 -0.05 -2.27
N ILE A 34 4.27 1.12 -1.63
CA ILE A 34 4.65 2.40 -2.21
C ILE A 34 5.91 2.86 -1.49
N ASN A 35 7.00 3.07 -2.23
CA ASN A 35 8.28 3.52 -1.67
C ASN A 35 8.77 4.79 -2.37
N LYS A 36 9.62 5.54 -1.66
CA LYS A 36 10.25 6.78 -2.13
C LYS A 36 11.77 6.68 -2.21
N ASP A 37 12.30 5.47 -2.33
CA ASP A 37 13.74 5.16 -2.26
C ASP A 37 14.56 5.85 -3.36
N LYS A 38 13.91 6.19 -4.48
CA LYS A 38 14.51 6.94 -5.60
C LYS A 38 14.20 8.44 -5.55
N GLY A 39 13.77 8.92 -4.39
CA GLY A 39 13.32 10.29 -4.15
C GLY A 39 11.85 10.54 -4.50
N ILE A 40 11.32 11.68 -4.02
CA ILE A 40 9.90 12.04 -4.15
C ILE A 40 9.38 12.15 -5.60
N GLU A 41 10.27 12.39 -6.57
CA GLU A 41 9.91 12.47 -7.99
C GLU A 41 9.78 11.08 -8.65
N HIS A 42 10.28 10.03 -8.00
CA HIS A 42 10.33 8.66 -8.51
C HIS A 42 9.65 7.69 -7.54
N ILE A 43 8.51 8.08 -6.98
CA ILE A 43 7.70 7.19 -6.16
C ILE A 43 7.20 6.04 -7.04
N GLU A 44 7.48 4.81 -6.59
CA GLU A 44 7.15 3.57 -7.29
C GLU A 44 6.12 2.77 -6.50
N VAL A 45 5.32 1.97 -7.21
CA VAL A 45 4.45 0.96 -6.63
C VAL A 45 4.95 -0.42 -7.02
N GLU A 46 5.17 -1.27 -6.02
CA GLU A 46 5.61 -2.65 -6.20
C GLU A 46 4.49 -3.60 -5.78
N PHE A 47 4.09 -4.51 -6.67
CA PHE A 47 3.06 -5.51 -6.39
C PHE A 47 3.68 -6.85 -5.98
N PHE A 48 3.03 -7.53 -5.04
CA PHE A 48 3.45 -8.83 -4.55
C PHE A 48 2.49 -9.92 -5.04
N PRO A 49 2.77 -10.56 -6.18
CA PRO A 49 1.87 -11.56 -6.78
C PRO A 49 1.86 -12.89 -6.01
N ASP A 50 2.85 -13.14 -5.16
CA ASP A 50 2.89 -14.28 -4.25
C ASP A 50 1.91 -14.03 -3.08
N LEU A 51 0.64 -14.08 -3.43
CA LEU A 51 -0.46 -14.23 -2.50
C LEU A 51 -0.13 -15.46 -1.66
N ARG A 52 0.30 -15.24 -0.40
CA ARG A 52 0.38 -16.32 0.59
C ARG A 52 -0.89 -17.13 0.44
N ILE A 53 -0.78 -18.44 0.25
CA ILE A 53 -1.93 -19.33 0.13
C ILE A 53 -2.72 -19.20 1.43
N LEU A 54 -3.67 -18.27 1.45
CA LEU A 54 -4.56 -18.07 2.56
C LEU A 54 -5.47 -19.28 2.59
N SER A 55 -5.76 -19.77 3.79
CA SER A 55 -6.67 -20.89 4.01
C SER A 55 -8.08 -20.63 3.47
N GLU A 56 -8.41 -19.36 3.20
CA GLU A 56 -9.64 -18.90 2.59
C GLU A 56 -9.30 -18.12 1.32
N GLN A 57 -10.02 -18.40 0.23
CA GLN A 57 -9.87 -17.63 -1.02
C GLN A 57 -10.40 -16.22 -0.80
N VAL A 58 -9.51 -15.28 -0.51
CA VAL A 58 -9.86 -13.85 -0.49
C VAL A 58 -10.01 -13.39 -1.94
N GLU A 59 -11.22 -12.97 -2.31
CA GLU A 59 -11.44 -12.34 -3.61
C GLU A 59 -10.82 -10.93 -3.59
N LEU A 60 -9.69 -10.77 -4.29
CA LEU A 60 -9.02 -9.47 -4.50
C LEU A 60 -9.77 -8.63 -5.54
N LYS A 61 -10.97 -8.21 -5.15
CA LYS A 61 -11.86 -7.39 -5.95
C LYS A 61 -12.45 -6.30 -5.09
N PHE A 62 -12.30 -5.07 -5.58
CA PHE A 62 -12.70 -3.83 -4.92
C PHE A 62 -13.00 -2.78 -5.99
N PRO A 63 -13.73 -1.69 -5.67
CA PRO A 63 -14.00 -0.60 -6.61
C PRO A 63 -12.71 0.05 -7.11
N LEU A 64 -12.65 0.32 -8.42
CA LEU A 64 -11.49 0.93 -9.06
C LEU A 64 -11.21 2.34 -8.51
N ASP A 65 -12.25 3.16 -8.42
CA ASP A 65 -12.13 4.54 -7.95
C ASP A 65 -11.62 4.59 -6.52
N GLU A 66 -12.10 3.68 -5.67
CA GLU A 66 -11.65 3.54 -4.28
C GLU A 66 -10.15 3.21 -4.20
N PHE A 67 -9.67 2.29 -5.03
CA PHE A 67 -8.26 1.93 -5.06
C PHE A 67 -7.38 3.07 -5.60
N ILE A 68 -7.84 3.79 -6.63
CA ILE A 68 -7.11 4.94 -7.18
C ILE A 68 -7.02 6.07 -6.13
N GLU A 69 -8.13 6.38 -5.46
CA GLU A 69 -8.16 7.38 -4.38
C GLU A 69 -7.19 7.01 -3.25
N LEU A 70 -7.23 5.75 -2.79
CA LEU A 70 -6.30 5.23 -1.78
C LEU A 70 -4.84 5.42 -2.20
N LEU A 71 -4.48 5.10 -3.45
CA LEU A 71 -3.11 5.27 -3.95
C LEU A 71 -2.68 6.74 -3.99
N ILE A 72 -3.58 7.65 -4.37
CA ILE A 72 -3.31 9.09 -4.43
C ILE A 72 -3.12 9.66 -3.01
N GLU A 73 -4.00 9.30 -2.08
CA GLU A 73 -3.92 9.73 -0.68
C GLU A 73 -2.66 9.19 -0.02
N THR A 74 -2.38 7.90 -0.19
CA THR A 74 -1.17 7.26 0.39
C THR A 74 0.11 7.88 -0.16
N LYS A 75 0.18 8.17 -1.45
CA LYS A 75 1.32 8.87 -2.05
C LYS A 75 1.52 10.25 -1.43
N LYS A 76 0.44 11.00 -1.21
CA LYS A 76 0.50 12.33 -0.60
C LYS A 76 0.99 12.24 0.84
N ASP A 77 0.44 11.32 1.63
CA ASP A 77 0.84 11.13 3.02
C ASP A 77 2.32 10.73 3.13
N LEU A 78 2.81 9.90 2.20
CA LEU A 78 4.23 9.53 2.11
C LEU A 78 5.17 10.70 1.75
N ILE A 79 4.68 11.69 0.98
CA ILE A 79 5.44 12.91 0.68
C ILE A 79 5.47 13.84 1.89
N ASP A 80 4.36 13.92 2.63
CA ASP A 80 4.20 14.80 3.79
C ASP A 80 4.83 14.23 5.08
N SER A 81 5.19 12.95 5.10
CA SER A 81 5.84 12.20 6.20
C SER A 81 7.37 12.29 6.22
#